data_AF-A0AAJ1QYY1-F1
#
_entry.id   AF-A0AAJ1QYY1-F1
#
_cell.length_a   1.000
_cell.length_b   1.000
_cell.length_c   1.000
_cell.angle_alpha   90.00
_cell.angle_beta   90.00
_cell.angle_gamma   90.00
#
_symmetry.space_group_name_H-M   'P 1'
#
loop_
_entity.id
_entity.type
_entity.pdbx_description
1 polymer ?
#
loop_
_entity_poly.entity_id
_entity_poly.type
_entity_poly.pdbx_seq_one_letter_code
_entity_poly.pdbx_strand_id
1 'polypeptide(L)'
;MMKLKGLLLVLFVCALNAKAQDYFPKSDVFDGKYYSLNKMGNPGQEVKEVFLAAGSPGTTKMMTLSLTEGGMPAYFVFDEAISKKVKKAVFRNRMSMVFMYDKNSLVMVREKKERNQAEGETLVDFFSKDKAKVAAMTKEKAMEYATQYAGEF
;
A
#
# COMPACT_ATOMS: atom_id res chain seq x y z
N MET A 1 -31.38 36.32 9.48
CA MET A 1 -30.64 35.42 10.40
C MET A 1 -30.55 33.94 9.96
N MET A 2 -31.27 33.47 8.93
CA MET A 2 -31.22 32.06 8.48
C MET A 2 -29.95 31.65 7.71
N LYS A 3 -29.27 32.57 7.03
CA LYS A 3 -28.08 32.25 6.20
C LYS A 3 -26.86 31.80 7.02
N LEU A 4 -26.68 32.33 8.23
CA LEU A 4 -25.53 32.00 9.08
C LEU A 4 -25.67 30.61 9.73
N LYS A 5 -26.89 30.24 10.15
CA LYS A 5 -27.19 28.92 10.72
C LYS A 5 -27.03 27.80 9.69
N GLY A 6 -27.45 28.02 8.44
CA GLY A 6 -27.26 27.07 7.35
C GLY A 6 -25.79 26.87 6.98
N LEU A 7 -25.00 27.95 6.93
CA LEU A 7 -23.56 27.87 6.65
C LEU A 7 -22.79 27.13 7.75
N LEU A 8 -23.12 27.37 9.03
CA LEU A 8 -22.56 26.64 10.17
C LEU A 8 -22.90 25.15 10.13
N LEU A 9 -24.12 24.79 9.72
CA LEU A 9 -24.52 23.40 9.58
C LEU A 9 -23.73 22.69 8.46
N VAL A 10 -23.54 23.35 7.31
CA VAL A 10 -22.72 22.81 6.20
C VAL A 10 -21.27 22.62 6.63
N LEU A 11 -20.67 23.60 7.31
CA LEU A 11 -19.30 23.50 7.83
C LEU A 11 -19.15 22.38 8.88
N PHE A 12 -20.15 22.19 9.74
CA PHE A 12 -20.17 21.14 10.75
C PHE A 12 -20.28 19.74 10.11
N VAL A 13 -21.12 19.58 9.09
CA VAL A 13 -21.25 18.32 8.33
C VAL A 13 -19.97 18.03 7.54
N CYS A 14 -19.32 19.03 6.95
CA CYS A 14 -18.02 18.85 6.29
C CYS A 14 -16.91 18.43 7.27
N ALA A 15 -16.87 19.03 8.47
CA ALA A 15 -15.87 18.71 9.49
C ALA A 15 -16.04 17.28 10.05
N LEU A 16 -17.27 16.81 10.21
CA LEU A 16 -17.56 15.44 10.65
C LEU A 16 -17.19 14.39 9.58
N ASN A 17 -17.47 14.67 8.30
CA ASN A 17 -17.12 13.76 7.22
C ASN A 17 -15.61 13.69 6.95
N ALA A 18 -14.85 14.76 7.22
CA ALA A 18 -13.39 14.74 7.13
C ALA A 18 -12.72 13.76 8.13
N LYS A 19 -13.41 13.40 9.22
CA LYS A 19 -12.93 12.44 10.23
C LYS A 19 -13.24 10.98 9.89
N ALA A 20 -14.13 10.73 8.93
CA ALA A 20 -14.53 9.40 8.47
C ALA A 20 -13.82 8.96 7.18
N GLN A 21 -12.61 9.48 6.92
CA GLN A 21 -11.85 9.12 5.74
C GLN A 21 -11.47 7.63 5.79
N ASP A 22 -12.09 6.84 4.92
CA ASP A 22 -11.66 5.45 4.66
C ASP A 22 -10.39 5.48 3.82
N TYR A 23 -9.30 5.00 4.38
CA TYR A 23 -8.01 4.93 3.69
C TYR A 23 -7.88 3.67 2.83
N PHE A 24 -8.84 2.75 2.89
CA PHE A 24 -8.84 1.59 2.02
C PHE A 24 -9.06 2.02 0.56
N PRO A 25 -8.22 1.57 -0.39
CA PRO A 25 -8.32 1.98 -1.77
C PRO A 25 -9.56 1.38 -2.44
N LYS A 26 -10.15 2.12 -3.37
CA LYS A 26 -11.26 1.64 -4.20
C LYS A 26 -10.71 0.80 -5.35
N SER A 27 -11.30 -0.37 -5.58
CA SER A 27 -10.82 -1.37 -6.55
C SER A 27 -10.79 -0.84 -8.00
N ASP A 28 -11.79 -0.04 -8.39
CA ASP A 28 -11.90 0.57 -9.72
C ASP A 28 -10.68 1.42 -10.11
N VAL A 29 -10.05 2.07 -9.14
CA VAL A 29 -8.83 2.87 -9.34
C VAL A 29 -7.57 2.06 -9.03
N PHE A 30 -7.63 1.19 -8.03
CA PHE A 30 -6.47 0.49 -7.51
C PHE A 30 -6.05 -0.70 -8.37
N ASP A 31 -7.00 -1.51 -8.82
CA ASP A 31 -6.73 -2.82 -9.39
C ASP A 31 -5.99 -2.73 -10.72
N GLY A 32 -5.20 -3.76 -11.03
CA GLY A 32 -4.56 -3.94 -12.32
C GLY A 32 -3.05 -4.09 -12.25
N LYS A 33 -2.39 -3.76 -13.37
CA LYS A 33 -0.97 -4.01 -13.57
C LYS A 33 -0.11 -2.86 -13.04
N TYR A 34 0.97 -3.22 -12.34
CA TYR A 34 1.97 -2.30 -11.78
C TYR A 34 3.37 -2.71 -12.22
N TYR A 35 4.22 -1.72 -12.48
CA TYR A 35 5.64 -1.90 -12.70
C TYR A 35 6.38 -1.90 -11.36
N SER A 36 7.37 -2.77 -11.19
CA SER A 36 8.18 -2.92 -9.97
C SER A 36 9.61 -2.38 -10.16
N LEU A 37 10.12 -1.71 -9.12
CA LEU A 37 11.50 -1.24 -9.03
C LEU A 37 12.49 -2.41 -9.00
N ASN A 38 12.15 -3.52 -8.37
CA ASN A 38 12.97 -4.73 -8.33
C ASN A 38 12.48 -5.78 -9.33
N LYS A 39 13.23 -6.87 -9.46
CA LYS A 39 12.73 -8.09 -10.08
C LYS A 39 11.98 -8.88 -9.00
N MET A 40 10.79 -9.37 -9.32
CA MET A 40 9.91 -10.08 -8.40
C MET A 40 9.79 -11.55 -8.80
N GLY A 41 9.71 -12.45 -7.82
CA GLY A 41 9.61 -13.89 -8.06
C GLY A 41 10.90 -14.66 -7.79
N ASN A 42 10.89 -15.94 -8.12
CA ASN A 42 12.03 -16.84 -7.93
C ASN A 42 13.09 -16.62 -9.02
N PRO A 43 14.37 -16.93 -8.74
CA PRO A 43 15.43 -16.88 -9.75
C PRO A 43 15.02 -17.65 -11.02
N GLY A 44 15.16 -17.02 -12.18
CA GLY A 44 14.77 -17.59 -13.48
C GLY A 44 13.30 -17.42 -13.88
N GLN A 45 12.42 -16.98 -12.96
CA GLN A 45 11.00 -16.66 -13.22
C GLN A 45 10.68 -15.22 -12.80
N GLU A 46 11.69 -14.37 -12.88
CA GLU A 46 11.64 -13.02 -12.37
C GLU A 46 10.81 -12.11 -13.29
N VAL A 47 9.88 -11.36 -12.72
CA VAL A 47 9.03 -10.41 -13.44
C VAL A 47 9.27 -8.97 -12.97
N LYS A 48 9.02 -8.02 -13.87
CA LYS A 48 9.05 -6.57 -13.60
C LYS A 48 7.67 -5.95 -13.51
N GLU A 49 6.65 -6.74 -13.78
CA GLU A 49 5.25 -6.36 -13.77
C GLU A 49 4.51 -7.31 -12.84
N VAL A 50 3.63 -6.77 -12.01
CA VAL A 50 2.81 -7.52 -11.06
C VAL A 50 1.37 -7.05 -11.15
N PHE A 51 0.45 -7.86 -10.65
CA PHE A 51 -0.97 -7.53 -10.59
C PHE A 51 -1.36 -7.31 -9.13
N LEU A 52 -1.91 -6.12 -8.86
CA LEU A 52 -2.43 -5.78 -7.55
C LEU A 52 -3.95 -5.66 -7.62
N ALA A 53 -4.63 -6.14 -6.60
CA ALA A 53 -6.06 -5.89 -6.43
C ALA A 53 -6.37 -5.63 -4.95
N ALA A 54 -7.41 -4.85 -4.69
CA ALA A 54 -7.93 -4.59 -3.36
C ALA A 54 -9.38 -5.07 -3.26
N GLY A 55 -9.71 -5.74 -2.16
CA GLY A 55 -11.06 -6.25 -1.95
C GLY A 55 -11.37 -6.54 -0.49
N SER A 56 -12.64 -6.80 -0.23
CA SER A 56 -13.17 -7.12 1.10
C SER A 56 -13.90 -8.46 1.07
N PRO A 57 -13.22 -9.61 0.91
CA PRO A 57 -13.87 -10.90 1.03
C PRO A 57 -14.45 -11.06 2.45
N GLY A 58 -15.78 -11.17 2.53
CA GLY A 58 -16.50 -11.08 3.80
C GLY A 58 -16.35 -9.69 4.42
N THR A 59 -15.71 -9.62 5.59
CA THR A 59 -15.45 -8.36 6.31
C THR A 59 -13.97 -7.96 6.31
N THR A 60 -13.08 -8.80 5.78
CA THR A 60 -11.63 -8.57 5.84
C THR A 60 -11.18 -7.77 4.63
N LYS A 61 -10.85 -6.49 4.85
CA LYS A 61 -10.20 -5.63 3.86
C LYS A 61 -8.77 -6.12 3.58
N MET A 62 -8.42 -6.35 2.32
CA MET A 62 -7.10 -6.84 1.94
C MET A 62 -6.66 -6.40 0.55
N MET A 63 -5.35 -6.53 0.29
CA MET A 63 -4.71 -6.40 -1.01
C MET A 63 -4.13 -7.76 -1.42
N THR A 64 -4.17 -8.08 -2.70
CA THR A 64 -3.45 -9.21 -3.30
C THR A 64 -2.32 -8.73 -4.20
N LEU A 65 -1.25 -9.51 -4.29
CA LEU A 65 -0.16 -9.35 -5.25
C LEU A 65 0.08 -10.68 -5.96
N SER A 66 -0.12 -10.70 -7.28
CA SER A 66 0.23 -11.84 -8.14
C SER A 66 1.36 -11.49 -9.10
N LEU A 67 2.30 -12.41 -9.30
CA LEU A 67 3.40 -12.25 -10.25
C LEU A 67 2.95 -12.43 -11.70
N THR A 68 1.91 -13.22 -11.91
CA THR A 68 1.28 -13.47 -13.20
C THR A 68 -0.23 -13.32 -13.06
N GLU A 69 -0.91 -13.00 -14.15
CA GLU A 69 -2.37 -12.99 -14.19
C GLU A 69 -2.90 -14.39 -13.84
N GLY A 70 -3.86 -14.47 -12.92
CA GLY A 70 -4.39 -15.75 -12.41
C GLY A 70 -3.43 -16.58 -11.53
N GLY A 71 -2.20 -16.12 -11.28
CA GLY A 71 -1.25 -16.80 -10.40
C GLY A 71 -1.64 -16.71 -8.93
N MET A 72 -1.16 -17.64 -8.10
CA MET A 72 -1.41 -17.66 -6.66
C MET A 72 -0.94 -16.33 -6.01
N PRO A 73 -1.84 -15.54 -5.43
CA PRO A 73 -1.47 -14.25 -4.87
C PRO A 73 -0.83 -14.37 -3.48
N ALA A 74 0.04 -13.42 -3.16
CA ALA A 74 0.31 -13.05 -1.78
C ALA A 74 -0.80 -12.15 -1.26
N TYR A 75 -1.27 -12.40 -0.04
CA TYR A 75 -2.34 -11.63 0.61
C TYR A 75 -1.76 -10.71 1.69
N PHE A 76 -2.30 -9.50 1.78
CA PHE A 76 -1.93 -8.49 2.76
C PHE A 76 -3.20 -7.89 3.37
N VAL A 77 -3.33 -7.99 4.69
CA VAL A 77 -4.49 -7.47 5.43
C VAL A 77 -4.33 -5.96 5.62
N PHE A 78 -5.41 -5.22 5.42
CA PHE A 78 -5.46 -3.79 5.70
C PHE A 78 -5.32 -3.53 7.20
N ASP A 79 -4.34 -2.71 7.58
CA ASP A 79 -4.14 -2.30 8.97
C ASP A 79 -4.85 -0.97 9.22
N GLU A 80 -6.10 -1.04 9.71
CA GLU A 80 -6.93 0.14 9.91
C GLU A 80 -6.36 1.10 10.98
N ALA A 81 -5.74 0.56 12.03
CA ALA A 81 -5.20 1.37 13.12
C ALA A 81 -4.02 2.21 12.65
N ILE A 82 -3.05 1.56 12.00
CA ILE A 82 -1.89 2.26 11.42
C ILE A 82 -2.36 3.18 10.31
N SER A 83 -3.24 2.72 9.41
CA SER A 83 -3.71 3.54 8.28
C SER A 83 -4.36 4.85 8.72
N LYS A 84 -5.15 4.82 9.81
CA LYS A 84 -5.74 6.04 10.41
C LYS A 84 -4.68 6.95 11.02
N LYS A 85 -3.68 6.38 11.69
CA LYS A 85 -2.59 7.12 12.35
C LYS A 85 -1.72 7.85 11.32
N VAL A 86 -1.30 7.14 10.27
CA VAL A 86 -0.42 7.66 9.20
C VAL A 86 -1.16 8.30 8.03
N LYS A 87 -2.51 8.29 8.07
CA LYS A 87 -3.43 8.86 7.08
C LYS A 87 -3.22 8.37 5.65
N LYS A 88 -3.00 7.06 5.48
CA LYS A 88 -2.81 6.37 4.18
C LYS A 88 -3.10 4.89 4.32
N ALA A 89 -3.36 4.20 3.21
CA ALA A 89 -3.56 2.76 3.29
C ALA A 89 -2.24 2.05 3.63
N VAL A 90 -2.30 1.19 4.63
CA VAL A 90 -1.24 0.29 5.03
C VAL A 90 -1.78 -1.14 4.99
N PHE A 91 -1.06 -2.02 4.31
CA PHE A 91 -1.35 -3.44 4.28
C PHE A 91 -0.18 -4.22 4.86
N ARG A 92 -0.45 -5.35 5.50
CA ARG A 92 0.60 -6.20 6.06
C ARG A 92 0.30 -7.67 5.95
N ASN A 93 1.38 -8.45 5.91
CA ASN A 93 1.35 -9.87 6.24
C ASN A 93 2.48 -10.15 7.23
N ARG A 94 2.78 -11.43 7.49
CA ARG A 94 3.81 -11.82 8.45
C ARG A 94 5.21 -11.27 8.11
N MET A 95 5.53 -11.10 6.83
CA MET A 95 6.89 -10.82 6.35
C MET A 95 7.04 -9.43 5.73
N SER A 96 5.95 -8.69 5.56
CA SER A 96 5.94 -7.51 4.71
C SER A 96 4.89 -6.49 5.12
N MET A 97 5.24 -5.23 4.93
CA MET A 97 4.34 -4.09 5.03
C MET A 97 4.32 -3.35 3.70
N VAL A 98 3.16 -2.84 3.33
CA VAL A 98 2.91 -2.12 2.09
C VAL A 98 2.22 -0.81 2.42
N PHE A 99 2.80 0.30 1.96
CA PHE A 99 2.33 1.65 2.20
C PHE A 99 1.90 2.25 0.88
N MET A 100 0.72 2.86 0.84
CA MET A 100 0.36 3.73 -0.28
C MET A 100 1.34 4.90 -0.34
N TYR A 101 1.97 5.11 -1.50
CA TYR A 101 2.85 6.25 -1.78
C TYR A 101 2.04 7.42 -2.34
N ASP A 102 1.25 7.14 -3.37
CA ASP A 102 0.25 8.03 -3.94
C ASP A 102 -0.91 7.21 -4.52
N LYS A 103 -1.85 7.85 -5.23
CA LYS A 103 -3.04 7.17 -5.79
C LYS A 103 -2.75 5.94 -6.66
N ASN A 104 -1.58 5.86 -7.28
CA ASN A 104 -1.23 4.84 -8.28
C ASN A 104 0.10 4.13 -7.96
N SER A 105 0.63 4.31 -6.74
CA SER A 105 1.96 3.82 -6.40
C SER A 105 2.05 3.40 -4.94
N LEU A 106 2.88 2.40 -4.65
CA LEU A 106 3.06 1.82 -3.33
C LEU A 106 4.54 1.54 -3.05
N VAL A 107 4.88 1.50 -1.77
CA VAL A 107 6.18 1.01 -1.28
C VAL A 107 5.93 -0.23 -0.44
N MET A 108 6.63 -1.32 -0.73
CA MET A 108 6.65 -2.51 0.10
C MET A 108 8.00 -2.65 0.77
N VAL A 109 7.99 -2.91 2.07
CA VAL A 109 9.17 -3.35 2.82
C VAL A 109 8.93 -4.78 3.27
N ARG A 110 9.93 -5.65 3.08
CA ARG A 110 9.89 -7.03 3.52
C ARG A 110 11.20 -7.43 4.18
N GLU A 111 11.10 -8.26 5.20
CA GLU A 111 12.27 -8.91 5.77
C GLU A 111 12.54 -10.20 4.98
N LYS A 112 13.72 -10.32 4.40
CA LYS A 112 14.21 -11.56 3.78
C LYS A 112 15.11 -12.25 4.78
N LYS A 113 14.61 -13.33 5.37
CA LYS A 113 15.30 -14.10 6.39
C LYS A 113 15.41 -15.56 5.98
N GLU A 114 16.62 -16.10 5.94
CA GLU A 114 16.83 -17.54 5.79
C GLU A 114 16.36 -18.28 7.04
N ARG A 115 15.96 -19.55 6.89
CA ARG A 115 15.30 -20.35 7.95
C ARG A 115 16.05 -20.39 9.29
N ASN A 116 17.37 -20.20 9.26
CA ASN A 116 18.27 -20.31 10.42
C ASN A 116 19.04 -19.02 10.76
N GLN A 117 18.74 -17.88 10.11
CA GLN A 117 19.40 -16.62 10.45
C GLN A 117 18.68 -15.94 11.61
N ALA A 118 19.42 -15.19 12.44
CA ALA A 118 18.84 -14.37 13.51
C ALA A 118 18.28 -13.05 12.96
N GLU A 119 18.95 -12.49 11.95
CA GLU A 119 18.63 -11.22 11.30
C GLU A 119 18.44 -11.45 9.80
N GLY A 120 17.41 -10.81 9.22
CA GLY A 120 17.15 -10.84 7.79
C GLY A 120 17.60 -9.56 7.08
N GLU A 121 17.82 -9.65 5.77
CA GLU A 121 18.01 -8.48 4.92
C GLU A 121 16.68 -7.74 4.74
N THR A 122 16.65 -6.44 5.02
CA THR A 122 15.47 -5.63 4.71
C THR A 122 15.47 -5.26 3.23
N LEU A 123 14.47 -5.76 2.50
CA LEU A 123 14.27 -5.45 1.09
C LEU A 123 13.14 -4.45 0.94
N VAL A 124 13.33 -3.47 0.06
CA VAL A 124 12.30 -2.51 -0.33
C VAL A 124 11.98 -2.64 -1.81
N ASP A 125 10.70 -2.53 -2.14
CA ASP A 125 10.22 -2.43 -3.51
C ASP A 125 9.26 -1.26 -3.68
N PHE A 126 9.21 -0.72 -4.90
CA PHE A 126 8.29 0.34 -5.29
C PHE A 126 7.48 -0.12 -6.48
N PHE A 127 6.17 0.01 -6.38
CA PHE A 127 5.22 -0.36 -7.42
C PHE A 127 4.54 0.89 -7.93
N SER A 128 4.38 1.04 -9.24
CA SER A 128 3.54 2.10 -9.81
C SER A 128 2.88 1.67 -11.11
N LYS A 129 1.67 2.17 -11.38
CA LYS A 129 1.06 2.08 -12.73
C LYS A 129 1.84 2.93 -13.76
N ASP A 130 2.68 3.86 -13.30
CA ASP A 130 3.51 4.73 -14.13
C ASP A 130 4.96 4.22 -14.20
N LYS A 131 5.37 3.78 -15.39
CA LYS A 131 6.71 3.26 -15.65
C LYS A 131 7.81 4.31 -15.46
N ALA A 132 7.52 5.58 -15.76
CA ALA A 132 8.50 6.67 -15.59
C ALA A 132 8.78 6.93 -14.10
N LYS A 133 7.76 6.85 -13.24
CA LYS A 133 7.95 6.93 -11.78
C LYS A 133 8.84 5.82 -11.26
N VAL A 134 8.66 4.58 -11.74
CA VAL A 134 9.52 3.46 -11.34
C VAL A 134 10.96 3.69 -11.78
N ALA A 135 11.18 4.19 -13.01
CA ALA A 135 12.52 4.48 -13.51
C ALA A 135 13.22 5.61 -12.73
N ALA A 136 12.47 6.58 -12.20
CA ALA A 136 13.00 7.68 -11.39
C ALA A 136 13.18 7.34 -9.89
N MET A 137 12.64 6.20 -9.44
CA MET A 137 12.70 5.75 -8.06
C MET A 137 14.02 5.01 -7.79
N THR A 138 14.54 5.15 -6.57
CA THR A 138 15.69 4.37 -6.10
C THR A 138 15.32 3.59 -4.85
N LYS A 139 16.13 2.59 -4.50
CA LYS A 139 15.92 1.80 -3.28
C LYS A 139 16.01 2.68 -2.03
N GLU A 140 16.93 3.63 -2.02
CA GLU A 140 17.16 4.56 -0.91
C GLU A 140 15.93 5.44 -0.69
N LYS A 141 15.38 6.04 -1.75
CA LYS A 141 14.15 6.86 -1.66
C LYS A 141 12.94 6.06 -1.18
N ALA A 142 12.79 4.84 -1.69
CA ALA A 142 11.70 3.97 -1.27
C ALA A 142 11.86 3.55 0.20
N MET A 143 13.09 3.25 0.64
CA MET A 143 13.39 2.91 2.02
C MET A 143 13.13 4.10 2.94
N GLU A 144 13.66 5.27 2.61
CA GLU A 144 13.47 6.51 3.38
C GLU A 144 11.98 6.80 3.58
N TYR A 145 11.17 6.63 2.52
CA TYR A 145 9.71 6.76 2.63
C TYR A 145 9.10 5.78 3.63
N ALA A 146 9.51 4.50 3.60
CA ALA A 146 8.97 3.51 4.52
C ALA A 146 9.44 3.71 5.97
N THR A 147 10.70 4.14 6.17
CA THR A 147 11.28 4.38 7.50
C THR A 147 10.61 5.54 8.24
N GLN A 148 9.95 6.47 7.54
CA GLN A 148 9.09 7.48 8.19
C GLN A 148 8.00 6.87 9.07
N TYR A 149 7.64 5.60 8.82
CA TYR A 149 6.63 4.87 9.58
C TYR A 149 7.25 3.83 10.53
N ALA A 150 8.58 3.70 10.60
CA ALA A 150 9.31 2.74 11.43
C ALA A 150 8.97 2.78 12.94
N GLY A 151 8.72 3.98 13.48
CA GLY A 151 8.33 4.17 14.89
C GLY A 151 6.83 4.05 15.15
N GLU A 152 6.04 3.76 14.10
CA GLU A 152 4.59 3.61 14.19
C GLU A 152 4.18 2.14 14.36
N PHE A 153 5.17 1.25 14.51
CA PHE A 153 5.07 -0.21 14.55
C PHE A 153 5.23 -0.76 15.98
#